data_AF-A0A812WAF0-F1
#
_entry.id   AF-A0A812WAF0-F1
#
_cell.length_a   1.000
_cell.length_b   1.000
_cell.length_c   1.000
_cell.angle_alpha   90.00
_cell.angle_beta   90.00
_cell.angle_gamma   90.00
#
_symmetry.space_group_name_H-M   'P 1'
#
loop_
_entity.id
_entity.type
_entity.pdbx_description
1 polymer ?
#
loop_
_entity_poly.entity_id
_entity_poly.type
_entity_poly.pdbx_seq_one_letter_code
_entity_poly.pdbx_strand_id
1 'polypeptide(L)'
;MLRVRMISGEEVASIPLEEFREEPCDVKSLKQRLCQLKEMPPRFRQRLLLQGQTLEDTANLASPMDLELVLMPFADVSEAQVNDLAAAAEQGFVTE
;
A
#
# COMPACT_ATOMS: atom_id res chain seq x y z
N MET A 1 -12.79 -9.64 -9.26
CA MET A 1 -11.46 -9.13 -9.59
C MET A 1 -11.33 -7.74 -9.01
N LEU A 2 -10.23 -7.48 -8.30
CA LEU A 2 -9.75 -6.14 -7.99
C LEU A 2 -8.86 -5.70 -9.15
N ARG A 3 -9.26 -4.64 -9.84
CA ARG A 3 -8.47 -4.08 -10.95
C ARG A 3 -7.77 -2.83 -10.44
N VAL A 4 -6.46 -2.81 -10.53
CA VAL A 4 -5.64 -1.70 -10.06
C VAL A 4 -5.00 -1.05 -11.27
N ARG A 5 -5.23 0.26 -11.43
CA ARG A 5 -4.63 1.08 -12.50
C ARG A 5 -3.95 2.31 -11.94
N MET A 6 -2.91 2.79 -12.59
CA MET A 6 -2.35 4.11 -12.31
C MET A 6 -3.35 5.20 -12.73
N ILE A 7 -3.21 6.41 -12.18
CA ILE A 7 -3.99 7.59 -12.64
C ILE A 7 -3.71 7.90 -14.13
N SER A 8 -2.54 7.52 -14.65
CA SER A 8 -2.21 7.59 -16.08
C SER A 8 -3.08 6.69 -16.97
N GLY A 9 -3.81 5.73 -16.37
CA GLY A 9 -4.62 4.73 -17.07
C GLY A 9 -3.90 3.40 -17.32
N GLU A 10 -2.61 3.29 -16.99
CA GLU A 10 -1.86 2.04 -17.07
C GLU A 10 -2.42 0.99 -16.09
N GLU A 11 -2.73 -0.21 -16.58
CA GLU A 11 -3.14 -1.31 -15.72
C GLU A 11 -1.93 -1.89 -14.98
N VAL A 12 -2.02 -1.95 -13.66
CA VAL A 12 -0.96 -2.46 -12.78
C VAL A 12 -1.20 -3.94 -12.46
N ALA A 13 -2.43 -4.30 -12.14
CA ALA A 13 -2.80 -5.67 -11.79
C ALA A 13 -4.30 -5.91 -11.91
N SER A 14 -4.68 -7.16 -12.20
CA SER A 14 -6.04 -7.67 -12.04
C SER A 14 -5.99 -8.91 -11.16
N ILE A 15 -6.46 -8.79 -9.91
CA ILE A 15 -6.30 -9.80 -8.87
C ILE A 15 -7.65 -10.44 -8.53
N PRO A 16 -7.81 -11.77 -8.63
CA PRO A 16 -9.00 -12.47 -8.14
C PRO A 16 -9.18 -12.32 -6.63
N LEU A 17 -10.42 -12.18 -6.19
CA LEU A 17 -10.73 -12.08 -4.75
C LEU A 17 -10.40 -13.38 -4.03
N GLU A 18 -10.33 -14.48 -4.77
CA GLU A 18 -9.96 -15.80 -4.32
C GLU A 18 -8.53 -15.87 -3.75
N GLU A 19 -7.64 -14.95 -4.14
CA GLU A 19 -6.30 -14.82 -3.54
C GLU A 19 -6.33 -14.35 -2.07
N PHE A 20 -7.44 -13.77 -1.61
CA PHE A 20 -7.60 -13.22 -0.25
C PHE A 20 -8.59 -14.03 0.60
N ARG A 21 -8.71 -15.35 0.38
CA ARG A 21 -9.68 -16.18 1.13
C ARG A 21 -9.28 -16.45 2.59
N GLU A 22 -7.98 -16.47 2.87
CA GLU A 22 -7.43 -16.82 4.19
C GLU A 22 -7.12 -15.59 5.06
N GLU A 23 -7.14 -14.40 4.47
CA GLU A 23 -6.83 -13.12 5.12
C GLU A 23 -7.94 -12.09 4.85
N PRO A 24 -8.06 -11.02 5.64
CA PRO A 24 -8.94 -9.91 5.30
C PRO A 24 -8.60 -9.35 3.91
N CYS A 25 -9.59 -9.31 3.02
CA CYS A 25 -9.46 -8.60 1.76
C CYS A 25 -9.58 -7.09 2.05
N ASP A 26 -8.46 -6.47 2.40
CA ASP A 26 -8.34 -5.06 2.75
C ASP A 26 -7.24 -4.37 1.94
N VAL A 27 -7.16 -3.05 2.09
CA VAL A 27 -6.19 -2.23 1.38
C VAL A 27 -4.75 -2.60 1.77
N LYS A 28 -4.50 -2.97 3.02
CA LYS A 28 -3.17 -3.38 3.50
C LYS A 28 -2.69 -4.64 2.79
N SER A 29 -3.51 -5.69 2.74
CA SER A 29 -3.17 -6.95 2.09
C SER A 29 -3.02 -6.78 0.57
N LEU A 30 -3.86 -5.95 -0.05
CA LEU A 30 -3.70 -5.61 -1.47
C LEU A 30 -2.38 -4.86 -1.72
N LYS A 31 -2.03 -3.85 -0.92
CA LYS A 31 -0.74 -3.13 -1.08
C LYS A 31 0.44 -4.08 -0.89
N GLN A 32 0.38 -4.98 0.08
CA GLN A 32 1.41 -6.02 0.27
C GLN A 32 1.55 -6.93 -0.95
N ARG A 33 0.43 -7.37 -1.53
CA ARG A 33 0.42 -8.17 -2.76
C ARG A 33 1.05 -7.41 -3.93
N LEU A 34 0.70 -6.13 -4.10
CA LEU A 34 1.28 -5.27 -5.13
C LEU A 34 2.79 -5.10 -4.95
N CYS A 35 3.32 -5.02 -3.71
CA CYS A 35 4.77 -4.94 -3.47
C CYS A 35 5.55 -6.14 -4.00
N GLN A 36 4.90 -7.29 -4.13
CA GLN A 36 5.52 -8.51 -4.63
C GLN A 36 5.61 -8.52 -6.16
N LEU A 37 4.89 -7.62 -6.84
CA LEU A 37 4.99 -7.45 -8.27
C LEU A 37 6.33 -6.79 -8.62
N LYS A 38 6.88 -7.20 -9.76
CA LYS A 38 8.12 -6.60 -10.28
C LYS A 38 7.88 -5.09 -10.47
N GLU A 39 8.85 -4.27 -10.10
CA GLU A 39 8.84 -2.80 -10.31
C GLU A 39 7.91 -2.01 -9.38
N MET A 40 7.18 -2.68 -8.49
CA MET A 40 6.32 -2.03 -7.51
C MET A 40 7.09 -1.57 -6.27
N PRO A 41 6.93 -0.30 -5.83
CA PRO A 41 7.56 0.17 -4.61
C PRO A 41 6.91 -0.43 -3.34
N PRO A 42 7.55 -0.29 -2.17
CA PRO A 42 7.01 -0.75 -0.89
C PRO A 42 5.62 -0.17 -0.55
N ARG A 43 4.85 -0.88 0.28
CA ARG A 43 3.42 -0.60 0.55
C ARG A 43 3.15 0.82 1.05
N PHE A 44 4.08 1.38 1.82
CA PHE A 44 3.95 2.73 2.39
C PHE A 44 4.10 3.84 1.33
N ARG A 45 4.57 3.51 0.13
CA ARG A 45 4.57 4.40 -1.03
C ARG A 45 3.35 4.22 -1.92
N GLN A 46 2.45 3.32 -1.59
CA GLN A 46 1.27 3.04 -2.39
C GLN A 46 0.05 3.70 -1.74
N ARG A 47 -0.62 4.58 -2.48
CA ARG A 47 -1.91 5.14 -2.11
C ARG A 47 -2.97 4.60 -3.04
N LEU A 48 -3.94 3.88 -2.49
CA LEU A 48 -5.08 3.36 -3.24
C LEU A 48 -6.26 4.32 -3.11
N LEU A 49 -6.94 4.54 -4.22
CA LEU A 49 -8.11 5.38 -4.31
C LEU A 49 -9.26 4.60 -4.94
N LEU A 50 -10.48 4.91 -4.49
CA LEU A 50 -11.72 4.50 -5.11
C LEU A 50 -12.45 5.77 -5.55
N GLN A 51 -12.63 5.94 -6.87
CA GLN A 51 -13.27 7.13 -7.44
C GLN A 51 -12.62 8.43 -6.95
N GLY A 52 -11.29 8.48 -6.94
CA GLY A 52 -10.52 9.63 -6.46
C GLY A 52 -10.50 9.84 -4.94
N GLN A 53 -11.13 8.99 -4.14
CA GLN A 53 -11.07 9.06 -2.67
C GLN A 53 -10.03 8.09 -2.10
N THR A 54 -9.17 8.57 -1.20
CA THR A 54 -8.13 7.72 -0.58
C THR A 54 -8.76 6.71 0.36
N LEU A 55 -8.32 5.45 0.25
CA LEU A 55 -8.73 4.38 1.14
C LEU A 55 -7.71 4.16 2.26
N GLU A 56 -8.21 3.97 3.48
CA GLU A 56 -7.40 3.55 4.63
C GLU A 56 -7.00 2.08 4.52
N ASP A 57 -5.91 1.71 5.19
CA ASP A 57 -5.36 0.35 5.15
C ASP A 57 -6.35 -0.74 5.60
N THR A 58 -7.31 -0.39 6.46
CA THR A 58 -8.36 -1.27 6.98
C THR A 58 -9.62 -1.33 6.11
N ALA A 59 -9.69 -0.54 5.03
CA ALA A 59 -10.87 -0.50 4.18
C ALA A 59 -11.09 -1.83 3.46
N ASN A 60 -12.33 -2.31 3.49
CA ASN A 60 -12.72 -3.61 2.95
C ASN A 60 -12.80 -3.60 1.40
N LEU A 61 -12.19 -4.60 0.77
CA LEU A 61 -12.12 -4.81 -0.67
C LEU A 61 -12.77 -6.14 -1.11
N ALA A 62 -13.63 -6.76 -0.29
CA ALA A 62 -14.23 -8.07 -0.54
C ALA A 62 -15.27 -8.12 -1.67
N SER A 63 -15.33 -7.08 -2.52
CA SER A 63 -16.17 -7.04 -3.71
C SER A 63 -15.37 -6.56 -4.93
N PRO A 64 -15.72 -6.98 -6.16
CA PRO A 64 -15.03 -6.53 -7.35
C PRO A 64 -15.12 -5.00 -7.51
N MET A 65 -13.98 -4.35 -7.77
CA MET A 65 -13.92 -2.90 -7.97
C MET A 65 -12.69 -2.49 -8.77
N ASP A 66 -12.77 -1.29 -9.36
CA ASP A 66 -11.67 -0.62 -10.04
C ASP A 66 -11.04 0.39 -9.07
N LEU A 67 -9.76 0.21 -8.81
CA LEU A 67 -8.95 1.00 -7.90
C LEU A 67 -7.90 1.78 -8.68
N GLU A 68 -7.62 2.99 -8.20
CA GLU A 68 -6.56 3.84 -8.69
C GLU A 68 -5.37 3.76 -7.74
N LEU A 69 -4.17 3.64 -8.30
CA LEU A 69 -2.91 3.62 -7.57
C LEU A 69 -2.12 4.89 -7.86
N VAL A 70 -1.67 5.52 -6.78
CA VAL A 70 -0.72 6.63 -6.82
C VAL A 70 0.53 6.22 -6.05
N LEU A 71 1.68 6.36 -6.71
CA LEU A 71 2.97 6.15 -6.08
C LEU A 71 3.46 7.44 -5.43
N MET A 72 3.60 7.40 -4.11
CA MET A 72 4.08 8.52 -3.32
C MET A 72 5.62 8.57 -3.33
N PRO A 73 6.24 9.76 -3.29
CA PRO A 73 7.64 9.90 -2.91
C PRO A 73 7.84 9.44 -1.46
N PHE A 74 9.09 9.21 -1.06
CA PHE A 74 9.40 9.10 0.36
C PHE A 74 9.13 10.43 1.06
N ALA A 75 8.85 10.38 2.36
CA ALA A 75 8.75 11.59 3.16
C ALA A 75 10.13 12.26 3.25
N ASP A 76 10.15 13.59 3.16
CA ASP A 76 11.32 14.36 3.52
C ASP A 76 11.51 14.28 5.04
N VAL A 77 12.69 13.82 5.47
CA VAL A 77 13.04 13.66 6.88
C VAL A 77 14.25 14.51 7.22
N SER A 78 14.23 15.11 8.41
CA SER A 78 15.38 15.82 8.97
C SER A 78 16.41 14.84 9.54
N GLU A 79 17.66 15.29 9.65
CA GLU A 79 18.73 14.52 10.29
C GLU A 79 18.40 14.13 11.74
N ALA A 80 17.70 15.02 12.46
CA ALA A 80 17.21 14.73 13.81
C ALA A 80 16.28 13.50 13.84
N GLN A 81 15.30 13.43 12.94
CA GLN A 81 14.38 12.28 12.85
C GLN A 81 15.11 10.98 12.50
N VAL A 82 16.16 11.05 11.68
CA VAL A 82 17.01 9.89 11.36
C VAL A 82 17.75 9.39 12.60
N ASN A 83 18.37 10.31 13.34
CA ASN A 83 19.10 9.98 14.58
C ASN A 83 18.15 9.42 15.65
N ASP A 84 16.97 10.01 15.79
CA ASP A 84 15.95 9.54 16.73
C ASP A 84 15.50 8.10 16.40
N LEU A 85 15.25 7.81 15.12
CA LEU A 85 14.88 6.48 14.67
C LEU A 85 16.02 5.47 14.92
N ALA A 86 17.26 5.84 14.65
CA ALA A 86 18.43 4.98 14.87
C ALA A 86 18.61 4.67 16.36
N ALA A 87 18.56 5.69 17.22
CA ALA A 87 18.65 5.52 18.67
C ALA A 87 17.51 4.68 19.24
N ALA A 88 16.29 4.84 18.73
CA ALA A 88 15.14 4.03 19.12
C ALA A 88 15.33 2.56 18.75
N ALA A 89 15.83 2.28 17.54
CA ALA A 89 16.11 0.92 17.08
C ALA A 89 17.24 0.25 17.88
N GLU A 90 18.33 0.98 18.19
CA GLU A 90 19.42 0.48 19.04
C GLU A 90 18.95 0.09 20.45
N GLN A 91 17.97 0.83 20.98
CA GLN A 91 17.36 0.58 22.29
C GLN A 91 16.24 -0.47 22.24
N GLY A 92 15.90 -0.98 21.06
CA GLY A 92 14.85 -1.99 20.87
C GLY A 92 13.42 -1.44 21.03
N PHE A 93 13.21 -0.13 20.84
CA PHE A 93 11.87 0.43 20.83
C PHE A 93 11.14 0.07 19.53
N VAL A 94 10.02 -0.63 19.66
CA VAL A 94 9.16 -1.04 18.55
C VAL A 94 7.78 -0.40 18.74
N THR A 95 7.70 0.92 18.59
CA THR A 95 6.41 1.60 18.48
C THR A 95 6.03 1.67 17.00
N GLU A 96 4.96 0.95 16.63
CA GLU A 96 4.27 1.06 15.32
C GLU A 96 3.35 2.28 15.29
#